data_AF-A0A7C1YM51-F1
#
_entry.id   AF-A0A7C1YM51-F1
#
_cell.length_a   1.000
_cell.length_b   1.000
_cell.length_c   1.000
_cell.angle_alpha   90.00
_cell.angle_beta   90.00
_cell.angle_gamma   90.00
#
_symmetry.space_group_name_H-M   'P 1'
#
loop_
_entity.id
_entity.type
_entity.pdbx_description
1 polymer ?
#
loop_
_entity_poly.entity_id
_entity_poly.type
_entity_poly.pdbx_seq_one_letter_code
_entity_poly.pdbx_strand_id
1 'polypeptide(L)'
;MSGPSFHIMFEFRPGPYGGANQFLKALRDALARAGAYTDDPAMADVVLFNSHHRLADVFRARRAFPGKIFIHRVDGPMSLYNDPADKRDGKVIAANRLMADATVFQSRWSRDENRRLGWLPSGPESIIGNAPDPALFNRVRPFSPLSRGKVRLIATSWSDNQNKGFDVYRYLDAAL
;
A
#
# COMPACT_ATOMS: atom_id res chain seq x y z
N MET A 1 4.68 -28.82 -5.69
CA MET A 1 3.52 -28.26 -4.97
C MET A 1 3.29 -26.86 -5.53
N SER A 2 2.08 -26.53 -5.98
CA SER A 2 1.76 -25.14 -6.32
C SER A 2 1.81 -24.32 -5.02
N GLY A 3 2.32 -23.08 -5.10
CA GLY A 3 2.30 -22.16 -3.96
C GLY A 3 0.86 -21.78 -3.55
N PRO A 4 0.69 -21.03 -2.44
CA PRO A 4 -0.62 -20.60 -1.99
C PRO A 4 -1.30 -19.66 -3.00
N SER A 5 -2.63 -19.74 -3.11
CA SER A 5 -3.46 -18.82 -3.89
C SER A 5 -3.87 -17.60 -3.05
N PHE A 6 -3.84 -16.41 -3.65
CA PHE A 6 -4.13 -15.14 -3.00
C PHE A 6 -5.37 -14.48 -3.57
N HIS A 7 -6.14 -13.84 -2.70
CA HIS A 7 -7.15 -12.84 -3.06
C HIS A 7 -6.79 -11.49 -2.42
N ILE A 8 -6.92 -10.41 -3.18
CA ILE A 8 -6.72 -9.04 -2.66
C ILE A 8 -8.09 -8.40 -2.48
N MET A 9 -8.52 -8.26 -1.23
CA MET A 9 -9.79 -7.64 -0.87
C MET A 9 -9.67 -6.13 -0.93
N PHE A 10 -9.73 -5.59 -2.15
CA PHE A 10 -9.56 -4.18 -2.44
C PHE A 10 -10.43 -3.76 -3.63
N GLU A 11 -10.90 -2.52 -3.60
CA GLU A 11 -11.66 -1.96 -4.73
C GLU A 11 -10.69 -1.27 -5.70
N PHE A 12 -10.30 -2.00 -6.74
CA PHE A 12 -9.40 -1.48 -7.75
C PHE A 12 -10.06 -0.37 -8.56
N ARG A 13 -9.37 0.77 -8.68
CA ARG A 13 -9.76 1.89 -9.53
C ARG A 13 -8.99 1.85 -10.86
N PRO A 14 -9.68 1.99 -12.00
CA PRO A 14 -9.02 2.08 -13.30
C PRO A 14 -8.16 3.34 -13.40
N GLY A 15 -7.19 3.32 -14.31
CA GLY A 15 -6.28 4.44 -14.54
C GLY A 15 -5.27 4.70 -13.40
N PRO A 16 -4.60 5.87 -13.45
CA PRO A 16 -3.79 6.36 -12.35
C PRO A 16 -4.74 6.78 -11.23
N TYR A 17 -4.60 6.12 -10.08
CA TYR A 17 -5.34 6.42 -8.87
C TYR A 17 -4.49 5.93 -7.71
N GLY A 18 -3.99 6.85 -6.87
CA GLY A 18 -3.32 6.63 -5.58
C GLY A 18 -2.12 5.65 -5.55
N GLY A 19 -1.17 5.86 -4.63
CA GLY A 19 -0.03 4.94 -4.48
C GLY A 19 -0.43 3.51 -4.14
N ALA A 20 -1.36 3.32 -3.20
CA ALA A 20 -1.82 2.01 -2.77
C ALA A 20 -2.53 1.24 -3.91
N ASN A 21 -3.42 1.89 -4.66
CA ASN A 21 -4.13 1.22 -5.75
C ASN A 21 -3.17 0.84 -6.90
N GLN A 22 -2.18 1.67 -7.25
CA GLN A 22 -1.17 1.25 -8.25
C GLN A 22 -0.34 0.06 -7.78
N PHE A 23 0.10 0.06 -6.52
CA PHE A 23 0.87 -1.05 -5.98
C PHE A 23 0.05 -2.35 -5.93
N LEU A 24 -1.20 -2.29 -5.44
CA LEU A 24 -2.05 -3.47 -5.35
C LEU A 24 -2.41 -4.03 -6.73
N LYS A 25 -2.57 -3.18 -7.76
CA LYS A 25 -2.73 -3.65 -9.15
C LYS A 25 -1.49 -4.40 -9.62
N ALA A 26 -0.30 -3.82 -9.42
CA ALA A 26 0.95 -4.46 -9.79
C ALA A 26 1.16 -5.80 -9.06
N LEU A 27 0.81 -5.86 -7.78
CA LEU A 27 0.87 -7.07 -6.97
C LEU A 27 -0.11 -8.14 -7.47
N ARG A 28 -1.37 -7.77 -7.71
CA ARG A 28 -2.39 -8.66 -8.30
C ARG A 28 -1.90 -9.26 -9.61
N ASP A 29 -1.40 -8.42 -10.51
CA ASP A 29 -0.98 -8.86 -11.84
C ASP A 29 0.28 -9.75 -11.76
N ALA A 30 1.17 -9.51 -10.80
CA ALA A 30 2.31 -10.39 -10.53
C ALA A 30 1.86 -11.76 -9.99
N LEU A 31 0.92 -11.79 -9.04
CA LEU A 31 0.36 -13.04 -8.51
C LEU A 31 -0.39 -13.82 -9.59
N ALA A 32 -1.16 -13.14 -10.44
CA ALA A 32 -1.87 -13.74 -11.56
C ALA A 32 -0.91 -14.37 -12.57
N ARG A 33 0.17 -13.66 -12.94
CA ARG A 33 1.23 -14.22 -13.81
C ARG A 33 1.93 -15.44 -13.20
N ALA A 34 2.00 -15.52 -11.88
CA ALA A 34 2.55 -16.66 -11.15
C ALA A 34 1.53 -17.82 -10.97
N GLY A 35 0.29 -17.67 -11.45
CA GLY A 35 -0.77 -18.66 -11.24
C GLY A 35 -1.25 -18.75 -9.78
N ALA A 36 -1.02 -17.70 -8.98
CA ALA A 36 -1.24 -17.67 -7.54
C ALA A 36 -2.31 -16.64 -7.13
N TYR A 37 -3.21 -16.25 -8.03
CA TYR A 37 -4.27 -15.27 -7.76
C TYR A 37 -5.65 -15.80 -8.13
N THR A 38 -6.65 -15.45 -7.31
CA THR A 38 -8.06 -15.69 -7.57
C THR A 38 -8.90 -14.47 -7.21
N ASP A 39 -9.93 -14.19 -8.00
CA ASP A 39 -10.92 -13.16 -7.70
C ASP A 39 -11.96 -13.62 -6.67
N ASP A 40 -12.07 -14.92 -6.42
CA ASP A 40 -12.95 -15.48 -5.41
C ASP A 40 -12.21 -15.73 -4.08
N PRO A 41 -12.53 -14.99 -2.99
CA PRO A 41 -11.92 -15.23 -1.68
C PRO A 41 -12.20 -16.63 -1.12
N ALA A 42 -13.26 -17.32 -1.54
CA ALA A 42 -13.54 -18.70 -1.14
C ALA A 42 -12.49 -19.68 -1.68
N MET A 43 -11.90 -19.37 -2.85
CA MET A 43 -10.89 -20.18 -3.53
C MET A 43 -9.45 -19.80 -3.15
N ALA A 44 -9.25 -18.73 -2.38
CA ALA A 44 -7.92 -18.29 -1.96
C ALA A 44 -7.47 -19.01 -0.68
N ASP A 45 -6.17 -19.29 -0.55
CA ASP A 45 -5.58 -19.72 0.73
C ASP A 45 -5.31 -18.51 1.63
N VAL A 46 -5.00 -17.38 1.01
CA VAL A 46 -4.62 -16.14 1.67
C VAL A 46 -5.48 -14.97 1.18
N VAL A 47 -6.05 -14.21 2.11
CA VAL A 47 -6.76 -12.96 1.85
C VAL A 47 -5.91 -11.78 2.31
N LEU A 48 -5.45 -10.97 1.37
CA LEU A 48 -4.76 -9.71 1.64
C LEU A 48 -5.79 -8.57 1.68
N PHE A 49 -5.76 -7.75 2.73
CA PHE A 49 -6.56 -6.52 2.79
C PHE A 49 -5.70 -5.31 3.14
N ASN A 50 -6.13 -4.12 2.72
CA ASN A 50 -5.32 -2.93 2.80
C ASN A 50 -5.88 -1.85 3.72
N SER A 51 -5.12 -1.47 4.75
CA SER A 51 -5.43 -0.35 5.64
C SER A 51 -6.91 -0.37 6.08
N HIS A 52 -7.59 0.76 5.96
CA HIS A 52 -9.00 0.93 6.34
C HIS A 52 -9.99 0.56 5.22
N HIS A 53 -9.53 0.00 4.10
CA HIS A 53 -10.40 -0.29 2.96
C HIS A 53 -11.21 -1.57 3.19
N ARG A 54 -12.49 -1.53 2.81
CA ARG A 54 -13.40 -2.70 2.77
C ARG A 54 -13.49 -3.50 4.08
N LEU A 55 -13.24 -2.89 5.24
CA LEU A 55 -13.18 -3.61 6.53
C LEU A 55 -14.44 -4.44 6.86
N ALA A 56 -15.63 -3.98 6.45
CA ALA A 56 -16.85 -4.75 6.62
C ALA A 56 -16.86 -6.06 5.80
N ASP A 57 -16.29 -6.04 4.60
CA ASP A 57 -16.16 -7.25 3.77
C ASP A 57 -15.09 -8.19 4.32
N VAL A 58 -13.97 -7.63 4.79
CA VAL A 58 -12.92 -8.41 5.44
C VAL A 58 -13.47 -9.13 6.67
N PHE A 59 -14.26 -8.44 7.48
CA PHE A 59 -14.91 -9.03 8.65
C PHE A 59 -15.87 -10.17 8.27
N ARG A 60 -16.70 -9.97 7.23
CA ARG A 60 -17.58 -11.02 6.71
C ARG A 60 -16.80 -12.23 6.20
N ALA A 61 -15.73 -12.00 5.44
CA ALA A 61 -14.88 -13.06 4.92
C ALA A 61 -14.16 -13.82 6.03
N ARG A 62 -13.63 -13.14 7.05
CA ARG A 62 -12.96 -13.77 8.20
C ARG A 62 -13.89 -14.70 8.97
N ARG A 63 -15.17 -14.34 9.07
CA ARG A 63 -16.21 -15.18 9.69
C ARG A 63 -16.64 -16.34 8.79
N ALA A 64 -16.76 -16.12 7.49
CA ALA A 64 -17.16 -17.15 6.54
C ALA A 64 -16.06 -18.21 6.33
N PHE A 65 -14.78 -17.80 6.42
CA PHE A 65 -13.63 -18.64 6.11
C PHE A 65 -12.61 -18.67 7.26
N PRO A 66 -12.96 -19.23 8.43
CA PRO A 66 -12.15 -19.08 9.64
C PRO A 66 -10.77 -19.74 9.59
N GLY A 67 -10.54 -20.67 8.66
CA GLY A 67 -9.27 -21.38 8.47
C GLY A 67 -8.34 -20.80 7.39
N LYS A 68 -8.74 -19.71 6.72
CA LYS A 68 -7.87 -19.01 5.74
C LYS A 68 -6.95 -18.02 6.46
N ILE A 69 -5.84 -17.69 5.84
CA ILE A 69 -4.88 -16.71 6.36
C ILE A 69 -5.28 -15.30 5.90
N PHE A 70 -5.40 -14.37 6.84
CA PHE A 70 -5.67 -12.97 6.58
C PHE A 70 -4.42 -12.12 6.83
N ILE A 71 -3.93 -11.47 5.78
CA ILE A 71 -2.78 -10.56 5.85
C ILE A 71 -3.27 -9.13 5.76
N HIS A 72 -2.92 -8.31 6.76
CA HIS A 72 -3.18 -6.89 6.73
C HIS A 72 -1.97 -6.13 6.19
N ARG A 73 -2.12 -5.48 5.02
CA ARG A 73 -1.16 -4.49 4.53
C ARG A 73 -1.45 -3.14 5.18
N VAL A 74 -0.45 -2.56 5.83
CA VAL A 74 -0.55 -1.33 6.62
C VAL A 74 0.33 -0.24 6.05
N ASP A 75 -0.28 0.92 5.79
CA ASP A 75 0.39 2.14 5.34
C ASP A 75 0.79 3.01 6.55
N GLY A 76 1.27 4.23 6.32
CA GLY A 76 1.51 5.19 7.39
C GLY A 76 0.24 5.59 8.15
N PRO A 77 0.35 6.03 9.41
CA PRO A 77 -0.78 6.63 10.12
C PRO A 77 -1.20 7.93 9.48
N MET A 78 -2.47 8.03 9.10
CA MET A 78 -3.02 9.19 8.40
C MET A 78 -3.04 10.44 9.26
N SER A 79 -3.12 10.29 10.59
CA SER A 79 -3.05 11.42 11.52
C SER A 79 -1.75 12.22 11.46
N LEU A 80 -0.65 11.58 11.04
CA LEU A 80 0.68 12.20 11.06
C LEU A 80 1.02 12.97 9.79
N TYR A 81 0.38 12.67 8.66
CA TYR A 81 0.71 13.31 7.38
C TYR A 81 -0.48 13.94 6.65
N ASN A 82 -1.72 13.65 7.10
CA ASN A 82 -2.94 14.15 6.47
C ASN A 82 -3.73 15.06 7.41
N ASP A 83 -4.32 14.52 8.46
CA ASP A 83 -5.17 15.27 9.41
C ASP A 83 -5.02 14.71 10.82
N PRO A 84 -4.50 15.46 11.81
CA PRO A 84 -4.35 14.99 13.19
C PRO A 84 -5.62 14.41 13.84
N ALA A 85 -6.81 14.77 13.34
CA ALA A 85 -8.09 14.25 13.83
C ALA A 85 -8.56 12.96 13.10
N ASP A 86 -7.72 12.36 12.25
CA ASP A 86 -8.09 11.23 11.41
C ASP A 86 -8.34 9.95 12.24
N LYS A 87 -9.62 9.57 12.33
CA LYS A 87 -10.06 8.40 13.09
C LYS A 87 -9.75 7.07 12.40
N ARG A 88 -9.23 7.07 11.17
CA ARG A 88 -8.95 5.83 10.42
C ARG A 88 -7.80 5.05 11.04
N ASP A 89 -6.85 5.69 11.71
CA ASP A 89 -5.74 5.00 12.37
C ASP A 89 -6.22 4.00 13.42
N GLY A 90 -7.20 4.40 14.26
CA GLY A 90 -7.84 3.51 15.22
C GLY A 90 -8.58 2.35 14.55
N LYS A 91 -9.20 2.58 13.39
CA LYS A 91 -9.86 1.51 12.61
C LYS A 91 -8.83 0.50 12.06
N VAL A 92 -7.69 0.98 11.60
CA VAL A 92 -6.59 0.15 11.07
C VAL A 92 -6.01 -0.73 12.17
N ILE A 93 -5.74 -0.15 13.35
CA ILE A 93 -5.27 -0.91 14.53
C ILE A 93 -6.31 -1.96 14.96
N ALA A 94 -7.57 -1.56 15.10
CA ALA A 94 -8.63 -2.48 15.50
C ALA A 94 -8.84 -3.61 14.47
N ALA A 95 -8.80 -3.28 13.18
CA ALA A 95 -8.93 -4.25 12.11
C ALA A 95 -7.82 -5.30 12.13
N ASN A 96 -6.57 -4.87 12.36
CA ASN A 96 -5.45 -5.79 12.49
C ASN A 96 -5.65 -6.77 13.65
N ARG A 97 -5.92 -6.24 14.85
CA ARG A 97 -6.11 -7.03 16.06
C ARG A 97 -7.23 -8.06 15.92
N LEU A 98 -8.31 -7.71 15.22
CA LEU A 98 -9.51 -8.55 15.14
C LEU A 98 -9.51 -9.52 13.96
N MET A 99 -8.79 -9.23 12.88
CA MET A 99 -8.98 -9.94 11.61
C MET A 99 -7.69 -10.44 10.97
N ALA A 100 -6.51 -9.98 11.39
CA ALA A 100 -5.25 -10.32 10.73
C ALA A 100 -4.47 -11.41 11.48
N ASP A 101 -4.06 -12.45 10.74
CA ASP A 101 -3.14 -13.47 11.22
C ASP A 101 -1.67 -13.06 10.98
N ALA A 102 -1.42 -12.12 10.05
CA ALA A 102 -0.11 -11.52 9.82
C ALA A 102 -0.22 -10.08 9.31
N THR A 103 0.86 -9.32 9.44
CA THR A 103 0.93 -7.91 9.05
C THR A 103 2.08 -7.64 8.09
N VAL A 104 1.82 -6.86 7.05
CA VAL A 104 2.84 -6.30 6.17
C VAL A 104 2.81 -4.79 6.24
N PHE A 105 3.87 -4.19 6.79
CA PHE A 105 4.03 -2.74 6.78
C PHE A 105 4.68 -2.28 5.48
N GLN A 106 4.20 -1.16 4.93
CA GLN A 106 4.76 -0.54 3.73
C GLN A 106 6.21 -0.08 3.94
N SER A 107 6.60 0.29 5.16
CA SER A 107 7.94 0.79 5.45
C SER A 107 8.29 0.63 6.93
N ARG A 108 9.57 0.79 7.27
CA ARG A 108 10.02 0.89 8.67
C ARG A 108 9.32 2.03 9.39
N TRP A 109 9.21 3.19 8.74
CA TRP A 109 8.52 4.35 9.29
C TRP A 109 7.05 4.04 9.60
N SER A 110 6.31 3.45 8.65
CA SER A 110 4.91 3.06 8.87
C SER A 110 4.76 2.16 10.09
N ARG A 111 5.61 1.12 10.22
CA ARG A 111 5.61 0.24 11.39
C ARG A 111 5.87 1.00 12.69
N ASP A 112 6.94 1.79 12.71
CA ASP A 112 7.42 2.41 13.95
C ASP A 112 6.44 3.49 14.44
N GLU A 113 5.81 4.26 13.54
CA GLU A 113 4.78 5.22 13.92
C GLU A 113 3.46 4.57 14.34
N ASN A 114 3.01 3.51 13.66
CA ASN A 114 1.83 2.76 14.11
C ASN A 114 2.06 2.20 15.53
N ARG A 115 3.26 1.69 15.84
CA ARG A 115 3.64 1.25 17.21
C ARG A 115 3.55 2.37 18.24
N ARG A 116 3.99 3.58 17.90
CA ARG A 116 3.84 4.75 18.81
C ARG A 116 2.38 5.12 19.05
N LEU A 117 1.50 4.85 18.08
CA LEU A 117 0.05 5.05 18.20
C LEU A 117 -0.69 3.87 18.86
N GLY A 118 0.04 2.92 19.45
CA GLY A 118 -0.54 1.81 20.20
C GLY A 118 -0.80 0.53 19.37
N TRP A 119 -0.10 0.35 18.25
CA TRP A 119 -0.13 -0.91 17.52
C TRP A 119 0.39 -2.07 18.38
N LEU A 120 -0.43 -3.13 18.47
CA LEU A 120 -0.08 -4.39 19.11
C LEU A 120 0.03 -5.48 18.05
N PRO A 121 1.16 -6.23 17.98
CA PRO A 121 1.30 -7.31 17.00
C PRO A 121 0.20 -8.37 17.15
N SER A 122 -0.45 -8.73 16.04
CA SER A 122 -1.45 -9.83 16.00
C SER A 122 -0.87 -11.17 15.51
N GLY A 123 0.38 -11.17 15.05
CA GLY A 123 1.03 -12.32 14.45
C GLY A 123 2.38 -11.93 13.82
N PRO A 124 2.91 -12.72 12.87
CA PRO A 124 4.13 -12.38 12.16
C PRO A 124 4.02 -11.03 11.44
N GLU A 125 5.09 -10.25 11.48
CA GLU A 125 5.18 -8.94 10.85
C GLU A 125 6.33 -8.91 9.85
N SER A 126 6.11 -8.29 8.69
CA SER A 126 7.16 -8.03 7.70
C SER A 126 7.06 -6.61 7.14
N ILE A 127 8.14 -6.14 6.53
CA ILE A 127 8.19 -4.85 5.83
C ILE A 127 8.38 -5.13 4.35
N ILE A 128 7.36 -4.83 3.55
CA ILE A 128 7.40 -4.97 2.09
C ILE A 128 6.96 -3.64 1.51
N GLY A 129 7.91 -2.96 0.88
CA GLY A 129 7.70 -1.66 0.25
C GLY A 129 6.88 -1.74 -1.03
N ASN A 130 6.41 -0.58 -1.48
CA ASN A 130 5.78 -0.48 -2.78
C ASN A 130 6.82 -0.71 -3.89
N ALA A 131 6.41 -1.41 -4.93
CA ALA A 131 7.18 -1.59 -6.16
C ALA A 131 6.38 -1.05 -7.36
N PRO A 132 7.05 -0.41 -8.34
CA PRO A 132 6.40 0.02 -9.57
C PRO A 132 6.05 -1.17 -10.47
N ASP A 133 5.06 -0.99 -11.35
CA ASP A 133 4.74 -1.98 -12.38
C ASP A 133 5.79 -1.92 -13.51
N PRO A 134 6.58 -2.98 -13.73
CA PRO A 134 7.59 -3.00 -14.79
C PRO A 134 7.01 -3.07 -16.20
N ALA A 135 5.68 -3.22 -16.37
CA ALA A 135 5.01 -3.07 -17.67
C ALA A 135 4.70 -1.59 -18.01
N LEU A 136 4.62 -0.72 -17.01
CA LEU A 136 4.33 0.71 -17.19
C LEU A 136 5.59 1.58 -17.14
N PHE A 137 6.56 1.21 -16.30
CA PHE A 137 7.78 1.99 -16.09
C PHE A 137 8.98 1.38 -16.81
N ASN A 138 9.90 2.24 -17.23
CA ASN A 138 11.08 1.86 -17.99
C ASN A 138 11.96 0.85 -17.22
N ARG A 139 12.11 -0.37 -17.77
CA ARG A 139 13.01 -1.41 -17.23
C ARG A 139 14.48 -1.16 -17.53
N VAL A 140 14.75 -0.48 -18.64
CA VAL A 140 16.08 -0.19 -19.16
C VAL A 140 16.23 1.32 -19.20
N ARG A 141 17.30 1.88 -18.61
CA ARG A 141 17.63 3.30 -18.77
C ARG A 141 18.03 3.54 -20.23
N PRO A 142 17.30 4.34 -21.03
CA PRO A 142 17.94 5.02 -22.15
C PRO A 142 18.62 6.26 -21.57
N PHE A 143 19.95 6.21 -21.49
CA PHE A 143 20.85 7.35 -21.52
C PHE A 143 21.21 8.17 -20.25
N SER A 144 22.39 8.77 -20.41
CA SER A 144 23.37 9.43 -19.53
C SER A 144 22.82 10.35 -18.42
N PRO A 145 23.49 10.44 -17.25
CA PRO A 145 23.16 11.44 -16.23
C PRO A 145 23.38 12.82 -16.84
N LEU A 146 22.31 13.60 -16.95
CA LEU A 146 22.36 15.02 -17.35
C LEU A 146 23.06 15.22 -18.72
N SER A 147 22.30 15.02 -19.80
CA SER A 147 22.73 15.57 -21.11
C SER A 147 23.10 17.05 -20.93
N ARG A 148 24.13 17.53 -21.64
CA ARG A 148 24.69 18.90 -21.56
C ARG A 148 23.64 19.98 -21.88
N GLY A 149 22.71 20.23 -20.96
CA GLY A 149 21.55 21.10 -21.14
C GLY A 149 20.82 21.37 -19.83
N LYS A 150 19.76 22.18 -19.90
CA LYS A 150 18.99 22.61 -18.73
C LYS A 150 18.37 21.39 -18.02
N VAL A 151 18.61 21.27 -16.72
CA VAL A 151 18.00 20.25 -15.86
C VAL A 151 16.48 20.45 -15.87
N ARG A 152 15.74 19.38 -16.14
CA ARG A 152 14.27 19.37 -16.05
C ARG A 152 13.88 18.75 -14.72
N LEU A 153 13.20 19.54 -13.88
CA LEU A 153 12.61 19.06 -12.64
C LEU A 153 11.18 18.60 -12.92
N ILE A 154 10.81 17.44 -12.40
CA ILE A 154 9.45 16.91 -12.47
C ILE A 154 8.97 16.67 -11.04
N ALA A 155 7.92 17.37 -10.64
CA ALA A 155 7.19 17.12 -9.40
C ALA A 155 5.90 16.36 -9.72
N THR A 156 5.66 15.25 -9.04
CA THR A 156 4.43 14.45 -9.19
C THR A 156 3.87 14.13 -7.81
N SER A 157 2.59 14.45 -7.61
CA SER A 157 1.94 14.36 -6.32
C SER A 157 0.47 13.95 -6.48
N TRP A 158 0.02 13.11 -5.56
CA TRP A 158 -1.38 12.68 -5.43
C TRP A 158 -2.25 13.60 -4.53
N SER A 159 -1.99 14.92 -4.49
CA SER A 159 -2.81 15.98 -3.85
C SER A 159 -2.05 17.31 -3.79
N ASP A 160 -2.71 18.36 -3.31
CA ASP A 160 -2.19 19.69 -2.98
C ASP A 160 -1.70 19.83 -1.52
N ASN A 161 -1.50 18.72 -0.81
CA ASN A 161 -1.04 18.75 0.58
C ASN A 161 0.35 19.41 0.68
N GLN A 162 0.44 20.48 1.48
CA GLN A 162 1.65 21.29 1.67
C GLN A 162 2.87 20.48 2.13
N ASN A 163 2.65 19.38 2.86
CA ASN A 163 3.70 18.48 3.33
C ASN A 163 4.43 17.73 2.19
N LYS A 164 4.01 17.92 0.94
CA LYS A 164 4.63 17.29 -0.25
C LYS A 164 5.73 18.15 -0.88
N GLY A 165 6.41 18.97 -0.07
CA GLY A 165 7.55 19.77 -0.50
C GLY A 165 7.17 21.08 -1.18
N PHE A 166 6.00 21.65 -0.87
CA PHE A 166 5.59 22.93 -1.45
C PHE A 166 6.49 24.10 -1.02
N ASP A 167 7.10 24.00 0.15
CA ASP A 167 8.17 24.88 0.59
C ASP A 167 9.40 24.83 -0.33
N VAL A 168 9.80 23.63 -0.75
CA VAL A 168 10.88 23.41 -1.72
C VAL A 168 10.49 23.94 -3.10
N TYR A 169 9.27 23.69 -3.57
CA TYR A 169 8.79 24.22 -4.85
C TYR A 169 8.84 25.76 -4.86
N ARG A 170 8.34 26.40 -3.80
CA ARG A 170 8.37 27.86 -3.66
C ARG A 170 9.81 28.41 -3.65
N TYR A 171 10.73 27.73 -2.97
CA TYR A 171 12.14 28.10 -2.98
C TYR A 171 12.72 28.04 -4.41
N LEU A 172 12.43 26.97 -5.14
CA LEU A 172 12.92 26.79 -6.52
C LEU A 172 12.32 27.84 -7.48
N ASP A 173 11.03 28.14 -7.37
CA ASP A 173 10.35 29.16 -8.19
C ASP A 173 10.90 30.57 -7.94
N ALA A 174 11.36 30.85 -6.72
CA ALA A 174 11.97 32.14 -6.38
C ALA A 174 13.46 32.24 -6.78
N ALA A 175 14.14 31.10 -6.92
CA ALA A 175 15.58 31.04 -7.14
C ALA A 175 16.00 30.78 -8.60
N LEU A 176 15.05 30.45 -9.49
CA LEU A 176 15.26 30.08 -10.90
C LEU A 176 14.46 30.95 -11.87
#